data_AF-A0A4C1VEG9-F1
#
_entry.id   AF-A0A4C1VEG9-F1
#
_cell.length_a   1.000
_cell.length_b   1.000
_cell.length_c   1.000
_cell.angle_alpha   90.00
_cell.angle_beta   90.00
_cell.angle_gamma   90.00
#
_symmetry.space_group_name_H-M   'P 1'
#
loop_
_entity.id
_entity.type
_entity.pdbx_description
1 polymer ?
#
loop_
_entity_poly.entity_id
_entity_poly.type
_entity_poly.pdbx_seq_one_letter_code
_entity_poly.pdbx_strand_id
1 'polypeptide(L)'
;MRVVQNWVKRFQSSDFNVRDVPRSGRPVMNKVDANLEKIEQGQHSSYNIAEKLRIDHKTVLTHLKKPGCTEKHDTLVPHDFTERNLMNSVLICDSLLKNNEIELFSKKLIIGDKKWIIYDNNV
;
A
#
# COMPACT_ATOMS: atom_id res chain seq x y z
N MET A 1 -16.08 -30.78 -42.05
CA MET A 1 -15.66 -29.89 -43.17
C MET A 1 -15.47 -28.42 -42.80
N ARG A 2 -16.25 -27.82 -41.89
CA ARG A 2 -16.19 -26.37 -41.57
C ARG A 2 -14.83 -25.87 -41.08
N VAL A 3 -14.12 -26.67 -40.28
CA VAL A 3 -12.79 -26.31 -39.74
C VAL A 3 -11.73 -26.22 -40.85
N VAL A 4 -11.70 -27.18 -41.77
CA VAL A 4 -10.74 -27.19 -42.90
C VAL A 4 -10.95 -25.98 -43.81
N GLN A 5 -12.21 -25.64 -44.12
CA GLN A 5 -12.53 -24.45 -44.91
C GLN A 5 -12.10 -23.13 -44.22
N ASN A 6 -12.23 -23.04 -42.89
CA ASN A 6 -11.78 -21.88 -42.13
C ASN A 6 -10.25 -21.74 -42.13
N TRP A 7 -9.50 -22.85 -42.06
CA TRP A 7 -8.04 -22.85 -42.17
C TRP A 7 -7.56 -22.45 -43.56
N VAL A 8 -8.18 -22.98 -44.62
CA VAL A 8 -7.84 -22.60 -46.01
C VAL A 8 -8.05 -21.09 -46.22
N LYS A 9 -9.15 -20.52 -45.73
CA LYS A 9 -9.41 -19.07 -45.80
C LYS A 9 -8.36 -18.24 -45.05
N ARG A 10 -7.94 -18.70 -43.86
CA ARG A 10 -6.89 -18.05 -43.07
C ARG A 10 -5.53 -18.03 -43.78
N PHE A 11 -5.15 -19.15 -44.38
CA PHE A 11 -3.90 -19.24 -45.14
C PHE A 11 -3.95 -18.40 -46.42
N GLN A 12 -5.11 -18.34 -47.10
CA GLN A 12 -5.31 -17.43 -48.24
C GLN A 12 -5.21 -15.95 -47.84
N SER A 13 -5.58 -15.58 -46.61
CA SER A 13 -5.36 -14.25 -46.06
C SER A 13 -3.96 -14.03 -45.46
N SER A 14 -3.00 -14.93 -45.73
CA SER A 14 -1.62 -14.89 -45.20
C SER A 14 -1.51 -14.92 -43.66
N ASP A 15 -2.53 -15.41 -42.96
CA ASP A 15 -2.47 -15.67 -41.52
C ASP A 15 -2.05 -17.13 -41.27
N PHE A 16 -0.75 -17.32 -41.09
CA PHE A 16 -0.14 -18.62 -40.80
C PHE A 16 0.01 -18.88 -39.28
N ASN A 17 -0.59 -18.04 -38.43
CA ASN A 17 -0.49 -18.22 -36.99
C ASN A 17 -1.33 -19.43 -36.55
N VAL A 18 -0.63 -20.50 -36.16
CA VAL A 18 -1.25 -21.74 -35.68
C VAL A 18 -1.71 -21.64 -34.22
N ARG A 19 -1.31 -20.58 -33.50
CA ARG A 19 -1.73 -20.38 -32.11
C ARG A 19 -3.21 -20.03 -32.04
N ASP A 20 -3.89 -20.63 -31.08
CA ASP A 20 -5.25 -20.25 -30.74
C ASP A 20 -5.29 -18.76 -30.41
N VAL A 21 -6.24 -18.05 -31.03
CA VAL A 21 -6.57 -16.67 -30.64
C VAL A 21 -6.96 -16.68 -29.17
N PRO A 22 -6.56 -15.67 -28.37
CA PRO A 22 -6.99 -15.56 -26.99
C PRO A 22 -8.50 -15.78 -26.91
N ARG A 23 -8.91 -16.84 -26.23
CA ARG A 23 -10.32 -17.11 -26.01
C ARG A 23 -10.85 -15.98 -25.15
N SER A 24 -12.08 -15.55 -25.41
CA SER A 24 -12.83 -14.72 -24.47
C SER A 24 -12.96 -15.53 -23.17
N GLY A 25 -12.02 -15.33 -22.26
CA GLY A 25 -12.00 -15.99 -20.97
C GLY A 25 -13.20 -15.57 -20.14
N ARG A 26 -13.31 -16.14 -18.93
CA ARG A 26 -14.30 -15.66 -17.97
C ARG A 26 -14.07 -14.15 -17.76
N PRO A 27 -15.12 -13.31 -17.83
CA PRO A 27 -14.98 -11.90 -17.49
C PRO A 27 -14.41 -11.80 -16.08
N VAL A 28 -13.20 -11.27 -15.95
CA VAL A 28 -12.66 -10.89 -14.65
C VAL A 28 -13.53 -9.74 -14.15
N MET A 29 -13.85 -9.80 -12.88
CA MET A 29 -14.93 -9.06 -12.25
C MET A 29 -14.57 -7.57 -12.13
N ASN A 30 -14.70 -6.82 -13.23
CA ASN A 30 -14.37 -5.39 -13.35
C ASN A 30 -14.94 -4.51 -12.23
N LYS A 31 -16.10 -4.87 -11.66
CA LYS A 31 -16.70 -4.14 -10.54
C LYS A 31 -15.92 -4.32 -9.24
N VAL A 32 -15.34 -5.50 -9.02
CA VAL A 32 -14.54 -5.79 -7.82
C VAL A 32 -13.18 -5.12 -7.94
N ASP A 33 -12.54 -5.17 -9.10
CA ASP A 33 -11.26 -4.49 -9.32
C ASP A 33 -11.37 -2.97 -9.11
N ALA A 34 -12.41 -2.33 -9.67
CA ALA A 34 -12.64 -0.89 -9.47
C ALA A 34 -12.97 -0.50 -8.02
N ASN A 35 -13.56 -1.43 -7.25
CA ASN A 35 -13.84 -1.22 -5.83
C ASN A 35 -12.60 -1.47 -4.96
N LEU A 36 -11.75 -2.43 -5.33
CA LEU A 36 -10.49 -2.71 -4.65
C LEU A 36 -9.53 -1.52 -4.79
N GLU A 37 -9.36 -0.97 -5.99
CA GLU A 37 -8.48 0.18 -6.23
C GLU A 37 -8.87 1.41 -5.38
N LYS A 38 -10.17 1.65 -5.19
CA LYS A 38 -10.67 2.73 -4.32
C LYS A 38 -10.42 2.49 -2.83
N ILE A 39 -10.37 1.23 -2.40
CA ILE A 39 -10.17 0.86 -1.00
C ILE A 39 -8.67 0.76 -0.66
N GLU A 40 -7.83 0.39 -1.64
CA GLU A 40 -6.36 0.36 -1.54
C GLU A 40 -5.73 1.73 -1.26
N GLN A 41 -6.41 2.83 -1.64
CA GLN A 41 -5.95 4.19 -1.31
C GLN A 41 -6.01 4.50 0.20
N GLY A 42 -6.76 3.71 0.98
CA GLY A 42 -6.87 3.83 2.43
C GLY A 42 -5.97 2.84 3.18
N GLN A 43 -5.62 3.17 4.42
CA GLN A 43 -4.86 2.28 5.30
C GLN A 43 -5.83 1.26 5.93
N HIS A 44 -5.98 0.11 5.26
CA HIS A 44 -6.92 -0.93 5.68
C HIS A 44 -6.27 -2.31 5.66
N SER A 45 -6.58 -3.12 6.68
CA SER A 45 -6.24 -4.54 6.68
C SER A 45 -6.96 -5.27 5.55
N SER A 46 -6.27 -6.20 4.89
CA SER A 46 -6.85 -7.07 3.84
C SER A 46 -8.11 -7.82 4.32
N TYR A 47 -8.21 -8.11 5.62
CA TYR A 47 -9.39 -8.70 6.23
C TYR A 47 -10.61 -7.78 6.19
N ASN A 48 -10.44 -6.51 6.57
CA ASN A 48 -11.52 -5.51 6.54
C ASN A 48 -12.03 -5.27 5.11
N ILE A 49 -11.13 -5.34 4.12
CA ILE A 49 -11.47 -5.23 2.70
C ILE A 49 -12.32 -6.43 2.26
N ALA A 50 -11.92 -7.64 2.63
CA ALA A 50 -12.65 -8.88 2.33
C ALA A 50 -14.08 -8.85 2.91
N GLU A 51 -14.21 -8.45 4.18
CA GLU A 51 -15.52 -8.32 4.85
C GLU A 51 -16.41 -7.26 4.17
N LYS A 52 -15.87 -6.07 3.91
CA LYS A 52 -16.62 -4.96 3.30
C LYS A 52 -17.12 -5.29 1.90
N LEU A 53 -16.31 -6.01 1.12
CA LEU A 53 -16.68 -6.43 -0.23
C LEU A 53 -17.45 -7.75 -0.26
N ARG A 54 -17.53 -8.47 0.87
CA ARG A 54 -18.07 -9.84 0.97
C ARG A 54 -17.40 -10.79 -0.03
N ILE A 55 -16.07 -10.69 -0.13
CA ILE A 55 -15.23 -11.50 -1.02
C ILE A 55 -14.28 -12.31 -0.16
N ASP A 56 -13.89 -13.48 -0.65
CA ASP A 56 -12.89 -14.31 0.00
C ASP A 56 -11.54 -13.60 0.18
N HIS A 57 -10.94 -13.74 1.36
CA HIS A 57 -9.69 -13.08 1.74
C HIS A 57 -8.52 -13.44 0.82
N LYS A 58 -8.44 -14.69 0.37
CA LYS A 58 -7.38 -15.14 -0.55
C LYS A 58 -7.48 -14.45 -1.91
N THR A 59 -8.70 -14.14 -2.35
CA THR A 59 -8.93 -13.35 -3.56
C THR A 59 -8.36 -11.95 -3.37
N VAL A 60 -8.74 -11.25 -2.28
CA VAL A 60 -8.20 -9.92 -1.95
C VAL A 60 -6.67 -9.93 -1.91
N LEU A 61 -6.04 -10.91 -1.25
CA LEU A 61 -4.58 -11.03 -1.19
C LEU A 61 -3.94 -11.24 -2.57
N THR A 62 -4.58 -12.02 -3.45
CA THR A 62 -4.08 -12.26 -4.81
C THR A 62 -4.15 -10.99 -5.66
N HIS A 63 -5.18 -10.17 -5.47
CA HIS A 63 -5.29 -8.86 -6.14
C HIS A 63 -4.29 -7.84 -5.59
N LEU A 64 -4.09 -7.80 -4.26
CA LEU A 64 -3.12 -6.91 -3.60
C LEU A 64 -1.66 -7.26 -3.91
N LYS A 65 -1.36 -8.48 -4.38
CA LYS A 65 0.00 -8.87 -4.81
C LYS A 65 0.46 -8.21 -6.12
N LYS A 66 -0.34 -7.32 -6.71
CA LYS A 66 0.08 -6.50 -7.86
C LYS A 66 1.25 -5.59 -7.48
N PRO A 67 2.19 -5.34 -8.40
CA PRO A 67 3.34 -4.46 -8.14
C PRO A 67 2.84 -3.04 -7.82
N GLY A 68 3.04 -2.60 -6.57
CA GLY A 68 2.62 -1.29 -6.07
C GLY A 68 2.05 -1.30 -4.66
N CYS A 69 1.51 -2.44 -4.21
CA CYS A 69 1.02 -2.60 -2.84
C CYS A 69 2.10 -3.30 -1.99
N THR A 70 2.59 -2.62 -0.96
CA THR A 70 3.51 -3.17 0.04
C THR A 70 2.82 -3.25 1.39
N GLU A 71 3.05 -4.32 2.13
CA GLU A 71 2.61 -4.41 3.53
C GLU A 71 3.28 -3.29 4.32
N LYS A 72 2.46 -2.46 4.98
CA LYS A 72 2.92 -1.45 5.93
C LYS A 72 2.55 -1.95 7.32
N HIS A 73 3.55 -2.12 8.17
CA HIS A 73 3.31 -2.32 9.60
C HIS A 73 2.89 -1.00 10.23
N ASP A 74 1.98 -1.08 11.20
CA ASP A 74 1.58 0.10 11.97
C ASP A 74 2.81 0.68 12.68
N THR A 75 2.99 1.99 12.56
CA THR A 75 4.06 2.69 13.26
C THR A 75 3.61 2.88 14.70
N LEU A 76 4.34 2.28 15.65
CA LEU A 76 4.05 2.45 17.07
C LEU A 76 4.35 3.89 17.47
N VAL A 77 3.29 4.69 17.65
CA VAL A 77 3.39 6.05 18.16
C VAL A 77 3.38 5.97 19.69
N PRO A 78 4.42 6.43 20.41
CA PRO A 78 4.56 6.22 21.85
C PRO A 78 3.46 6.83 22.72
N HIS A 79 2.67 7.77 22.19
CA HIS A 79 1.59 8.42 22.93
C HIS A 79 0.50 8.93 21.98
N ASP A 80 -0.76 8.63 22.31
CA ASP A 80 -1.91 9.32 21.72
C ASP A 80 -1.88 10.81 22.12
N PHE A 81 -1.58 11.69 21.16
CA PHE A 81 -1.60 13.12 21.42
C PHE A 81 -3.05 13.64 21.42
N THR A 82 -3.39 14.44 22.44
CA THR A 82 -4.62 15.24 22.39
C THR A 82 -4.45 16.40 21.39
N GLU A 83 -5.55 16.92 20.85
CA GLU A 83 -5.53 18.06 19.91
C GLU A 83 -4.76 19.27 20.48
N ARG A 84 -4.93 19.53 21.78
CA ARG A 84 -4.19 20.58 22.50
C ARG A 84 -2.67 20.30 22.52
N ASN A 85 -2.26 19.06 22.80
CA ASN A 85 -0.84 18.70 22.81
C ASN A 85 -0.22 18.80 21.41
N LEU A 86 -0.98 18.45 20.37
CA LEU A 86 -0.59 18.62 18.97
C LEU A 86 -0.38 20.09 18.62
N MET A 87 -1.37 20.95 18.90
CA MET A 87 -1.25 22.38 18.64
C MET A 87 -0.08 23.00 19.39
N ASN A 88 0.08 22.66 20.67
CA ASN A 88 1.21 23.16 21.47
C ASN A 88 2.55 22.71 20.88
N SER A 89 2.68 21.45 20.47
CA SER A 89 3.90 20.93 19.83
C SER A 89 4.23 21.68 18.55
N VAL A 90 3.23 21.91 17.68
CA VAL A 90 3.41 22.68 16.43
C VAL A 90 3.88 24.10 16.71
N LEU A 91 3.25 24.80 17.67
CA LEU A 91 3.62 26.17 18.03
C LEU A 91 5.04 26.26 18.61
N ILE A 92 5.43 25.31 19.46
CA ILE A 92 6.79 25.24 20.02
C ILE A 92 7.81 25.02 18.91
N CYS A 93 7.56 24.06 18.01
CA CYS A 93 8.44 23.76 16.88
C CYS A 93 8.59 24.95 15.92
N ASP A 94 7.51 25.64 15.59
CA ASP A 94 7.53 26.82 14.71
C ASP A 94 8.35 27.97 15.32
N SER A 95 8.18 28.21 16.63
CA SER A 95 8.97 29.20 17.37
C SER A 95 10.46 28.84 17.40
N LEU A 96 10.79 27.58 17.69
CA LEU A 96 12.18 27.11 17.68
C LEU A 96 12.81 27.20 16.29
N LEU A 97 12.07 26.87 15.23
CA LEU A 97 12.57 26.95 13.86
C LEU A 97 12.92 28.41 13.51
N LYS A 98 12.01 29.35 13.76
CA LYS A 98 12.22 30.78 13.52
C LYS A 98 13.40 31.34 14.30
N ASN A 99 13.55 30.94 15.56
CA ASN A 99 14.68 31.37 16.37
C ASN A 99 16.00 30.83 15.83
N ASN A 100 16.02 29.60 15.29
CA ASN A 100 17.23 28.98 14.74
C ASN A 100 17.70 29.67 13.45
N GLU A 101 16.79 30.26 12.68
CA GLU A 101 17.12 31.05 11.48
C GLU A 101 17.79 32.39 11.83
N ILE A 102 17.41 33.00 12.96
CA ILE A 102 17.92 34.30 13.42
C ILE A 102 19.24 34.14 14.17
N GLU A 103 19.29 33.20 15.12
CA GLU A 103 20.48 32.85 15.87
C GLU A 103 20.59 31.32 15.90
N LEU A 104 21.70 30.78 15.39
CA LEU A 104 21.92 29.35 15.21
C LEU A 104 22.17 28.64 16.56
N PHE A 105 21.18 28.69 17.45
CA PHE A 105 21.23 28.21 18.82
C PHE A 105 21.44 26.70 18.88
N SER A 106 21.14 25.97 17.79
CA SER A 106 21.48 24.55 17.65
C SER A 106 22.95 24.25 17.95
N LYS A 107 23.87 25.19 17.66
CA LYS A 107 25.31 25.04 17.97
C LYS A 107 25.64 25.24 19.45
N LYS A 108 24.75 25.85 20.22
CA LYS A 108 24.89 26.12 21.67
C LYS A 108 24.07 25.15 22.53
N LEU A 109 23.26 24.30 21.90
CA LEU A 109 22.33 23.42 22.59
C LEU A 109 23.06 22.24 23.22
N ILE A 110 22.84 22.04 24.52
CA ILE A 110 23.30 20.85 25.25
C ILE A 110 22.05 20.07 25.67
N ILE A 111 21.93 18.82 25.22
CA ILE A 111 20.80 17.93 25.51
C ILE A 111 21.31 16.73 26.31
N GLY A 112 20.52 16.25 27.27
CA GLY A 112 20.76 14.99 27.96
C GLY A 112 19.45 14.28 28.26
N ASP A 113 19.44 12.96 28.10
CA ASP A 113 18.33 12.09 28.45
C ASP A 113 18.82 10.84 29.20
N LYS A 114 17.97 10.23 30.02
CA LYS A 114 18.28 9.04 30.79
C LYS A 114 17.60 7.83 30.17
N LYS A 115 18.40 6.88 29.70
CA LYS A 115 17.92 5.59 29.21
C LYS A 115 18.20 4.50 30.23
N TRP A 116 17.18 3.72 30.57
CA TRP A 116 17.35 2.52 31.39
C TRP A 116 18.14 1.46 30.63
N ILE A 117 19.15 0.89 31.29
CA ILE A 117 19.91 -0.28 30.82
C ILE A 117 19.44 -1.46 31.66
N ILE A 118 18.89 -2.48 31.00
CA ILE A 118 18.44 -3.70 31.65
C ILE A 118 19.64 -4.66 31.70
N TYR A 119 19.96 -5.16 32.90
CA TYR A 119 20.95 -6.21 33.08
C TYR A 119 20.28 -7.56 32.92
N ASP A 120 20.92 -8.45 32.15
CA ASP A 120 20.52 -9.86 32.11
C ASP A 120 21.14 -10.58 33.32
N ASN A 121 20.30 -10.95 34.28
CA ASN A 121 20.68 -11.64 35.51
C ASN A 121 20.34 -13.14 35.45
N ASN A 122 20.47 -13.75 34.27
CA ASN A 122 20.40 -15.21 34.15
C ASN A 122 21.63 -15.85 34.82
N VAL A 123 21.45 -16.28 36.07
CA VAL A 123 22.34 -17.20 36.82
C VAL A 123 21.85 -18.63 36.62
#